data_AF-J9F864-F1
#
_entry.id   AF-J9F864-F1
#
_cell.length_a   1.000
_cell.length_b   1.000
_cell.length_c   1.000
_cell.angle_alpha   90.00
_cell.angle_beta   90.00
_cell.angle_gamma   90.00
#
_symmetry.space_group_name_H-M   'P 1'
#
loop_
_entity.id
_entity.type
_entity.pdbx_description
1 polymer ?
#
loop_
_entity_poly.entity_id
_entity_poly.type
_entity_poly.pdbx_seq_one_letter_code
_entity_poly.pdbx_strand_id
1 'polypeptide(L)'
;EVPTEEAVRIFNSRGDKAKAKLLRSTGKLYTTYYEIDDYVDNFYGSLLTNTSQLTIFGLEKYYDGALLRLPSRQNPSKLGALIRQDKMFDIFKEQHRWNRILGLSTVGDFNEAVRSGQATGLINVSEA
;
A
#
# COMPACT_ATOMS: atom_id res chain seq x y z
N GLU A 1 17.78 -9.14 2.25
CA GLU A 1 16.92 -10.13 1.57
C GLU A 1 16.89 -11.40 2.40
N VAL A 2 15.72 -12.03 2.54
CA VAL A 2 15.54 -13.27 3.32
C VAL A 2 14.58 -14.20 2.58
N PRO A 3 14.52 -15.50 2.90
CA PRO A 3 13.45 -16.37 2.41
C PRO A 3 12.08 -15.79 2.73
N THR A 4 11.13 -15.87 1.80
CA THR A 4 9.82 -15.23 1.96
C THR A 4 9.07 -15.72 3.20
N GLU A 5 9.22 -17.00 3.58
CA GLU A 5 8.65 -17.54 4.82
C GLU A 5 9.17 -16.83 6.07
N GLU A 6 10.43 -16.39 6.06
CA GLU A 6 11.04 -15.64 7.15
C GLU A 6 10.48 -14.21 7.20
N ALA A 7 10.42 -13.51 6.06
CA ALA A 7 9.78 -12.21 5.98
C ALA A 7 8.33 -12.27 6.49
N VAL A 8 7.56 -13.28 6.07
CA VAL A 8 6.18 -13.52 6.54
C VAL A 8 6.12 -13.68 8.06
N ARG A 9 7.09 -14.34 8.70
CA ARG A 9 7.15 -14.44 10.18
C ARG A 9 7.40 -13.08 10.82
N ILE A 10 8.33 -12.29 10.29
CA ILE A 10 8.65 -10.94 10.78
C ILE A 10 7.41 -10.02 10.71
N PHE A 11 6.74 -9.97 9.56
CA PHE A 11 5.54 -9.14 9.42
C PHE A 11 4.39 -9.60 10.33
N ASN A 12 4.21 -10.91 10.51
CA ASN A 12 3.19 -11.42 11.45
C ASN A 12 3.51 -11.08 12.91
N SER A 13 4.76 -11.22 13.35
CA SER A 13 5.13 -10.95 14.74
C SER A 13 4.99 -9.47 15.10
N ARG A 14 5.12 -8.58 14.10
CA ARG A 14 4.87 -7.14 14.24
C ARG A 14 3.40 -6.74 14.03
N GLY A 15 2.50 -7.71 13.80
CA GLY A 15 1.06 -7.48 13.65
C GLY A 15 0.61 -7.05 12.25
N ASP A 16 1.51 -6.94 11.28
CA ASP A 16 1.19 -6.61 9.88
C ASP A 16 0.71 -7.85 9.11
N LYS A 17 -0.51 -8.27 9.45
CA LYS A 17 -1.18 -9.42 8.85
C LYS A 17 -1.45 -9.22 7.36
N ALA A 18 -1.70 -7.97 6.94
CA ALA A 18 -1.96 -7.63 5.55
C ALA A 18 -0.73 -7.89 4.68
N LYS A 19 0.44 -7.40 5.10
CA LYS A 19 1.69 -7.65 4.37
C LYS A 19 2.08 -9.12 4.42
N ALA A 20 1.94 -9.77 5.57
CA ALA A 20 2.23 -11.20 5.68
C ALA A 20 1.36 -12.04 4.73
N LYS A 21 0.06 -11.72 4.62
CA LYS A 21 -0.86 -12.35 3.68
C LYS A 21 -0.44 -12.12 2.23
N LEU A 22 -0.12 -10.87 1.88
CA LEU A 22 0.40 -10.52 0.56
C LEU A 22 1.64 -11.35 0.22
N LEU A 23 2.67 -11.31 1.05
CA LEU A 23 3.96 -11.99 0.81
C LEU A 23 3.79 -13.49 0.60
N ARG A 24 3.03 -14.15 1.49
CA ARG A 24 2.69 -15.58 1.36
C ARG A 24 2.03 -15.91 0.03
N SER A 25 1.22 -14.98 -0.48
CA SER A 25 0.45 -15.14 -1.71
C SER A 25 1.19 -14.78 -2.99
N THR A 26 2.37 -14.17 -2.91
CA THR A 26 3.10 -13.64 -4.09
C THR A 26 3.88 -14.69 -4.88
N GLY A 27 4.16 -15.86 -4.30
CA GLY A 27 4.94 -16.93 -4.96
C GLY A 27 6.44 -16.65 -5.09
N LYS A 28 6.98 -15.61 -4.44
CA LYS A 28 8.42 -15.32 -4.44
C LYS A 28 9.17 -16.20 -3.43
N LEU A 29 10.32 -16.74 -3.82
CA LEU A 29 11.20 -17.50 -2.92
C LEU A 29 11.91 -16.60 -1.89
N TYR A 30 12.30 -15.40 -2.33
CA TYR A 30 13.00 -14.42 -1.49
C TYR A 30 12.27 -13.08 -1.49
N THR A 31 12.33 -12.40 -0.36
CA THR A 31 11.76 -11.08 -0.15
C THR A 31 12.81 -10.14 0.44
N THR A 32 12.96 -8.97 -0.17
CA THR A 32 13.71 -7.87 0.40
C THR A 32 12.77 -6.99 1.21
N TYR A 33 13.08 -6.76 2.48
CA TYR A 33 12.44 -5.77 3.32
C TYR A 33 13.47 -4.74 3.77
N TYR A 34 12.97 -3.61 4.22
CA TYR A 34 13.76 -2.50 4.73
C TYR A 34 13.36 -2.25 6.18
N GLU A 35 14.32 -1.79 6.97
CA GLU A 35 14.12 -1.42 8.36
C GLU A 35 14.65 -0.01 8.58
N ILE A 36 13.85 0.81 9.26
CA ILE A 36 14.26 2.08 9.82
C ILE A 36 13.87 2.09 11.28
N ASP A 37 14.86 2.15 12.17
CA ASP A 37 14.69 1.93 13.60
C ASP A 37 13.89 0.65 13.89
N ASP A 38 12.68 0.77 14.46
CA ASP A 38 11.78 -0.33 14.79
C ASP A 38 10.65 -0.53 13.77
N TYR A 39 10.70 0.16 12.62
CA TYR A 39 9.74 0.02 11.54
C TYR A 39 10.29 -0.84 10.42
N VAL A 40 9.57 -1.92 10.07
CA VAL A 40 9.92 -2.85 8.98
C VAL A 40 8.84 -2.82 7.93
N ASP A 41 9.24 -2.71 6.66
CA ASP A 41 8.32 -2.71 5.53
C ASP A 41 8.95 -3.27 4.25
N ASN A 42 8.11 -3.68 3.31
CA ASN A 42 8.48 -4.13 1.98
C ASN A 42 7.93 -3.13 0.95
N PHE A 43 8.84 -2.58 0.15
CA PHE A 43 8.56 -1.61 -0.92
C PHE A 43 9.00 -2.14 -2.28
N TYR A 44 8.36 -1.62 -3.33
CA TYR A 44 8.82 -1.80 -4.70
C TYR A 44 9.86 -0.75 -5.05
N GLY A 45 10.93 -1.16 -5.74
CA GLY A 45 11.98 -0.26 -6.20
C GLY A 45 12.99 0.11 -5.13
N SER A 46 13.88 1.04 -5.47
CA SER A 46 14.97 1.48 -4.61
C SER A 46 14.52 2.57 -3.64
N LEU A 47 14.97 2.49 -2.40
CA LEU A 47 14.83 3.55 -1.41
C LEU A 47 16.08 4.43 -1.37
N LEU A 48 15.94 5.62 -0.79
CA LEU A 48 17.08 6.46 -0.42
C LEU A 48 17.96 5.73 0.60
N THR A 49 19.27 5.95 0.52
CA THR A 49 20.22 5.31 1.45
C THR A 49 20.26 6.01 2.81
N ASN A 50 19.80 7.27 2.87
CA ASN A 50 19.67 8.02 4.10
C ASN A 50 18.43 8.92 4.07
N THR A 51 17.69 8.99 5.17
CA THR A 51 16.48 9.83 5.28
C THR A 51 16.76 11.32 5.14
N SER A 52 17.97 11.80 5.46
CA SER A 52 18.38 13.20 5.27
C SER A 52 18.39 13.64 3.80
N GLN A 53 18.39 12.69 2.84
CA GLN A 53 18.27 12.99 1.42
C GLN A 53 16.84 13.43 1.04
N LEU A 54 15.84 13.12 1.87
CA LEU A 54 14.46 13.54 1.66
C LEU A 54 14.26 14.98 2.17
N THR A 55 14.52 15.96 1.31
CA THR A 55 14.52 17.39 1.68
C THR A 55 13.26 18.15 1.28
N ILE A 56 12.45 17.61 0.36
CA ILE A 56 11.26 18.28 -0.18
C ILE A 56 10.07 17.33 -0.09
N PHE A 57 9.22 17.58 0.91
CA PHE A 57 7.88 16.99 1.03
C PHE A 57 6.98 17.95 1.83
N GLY A 58 5.67 17.79 1.69
CA GLY A 58 4.69 18.55 2.49
C GLY A 58 3.69 17.61 3.13
N LEU A 59 3.26 17.91 4.34
CA LEU A 59 2.19 17.20 5.02
C LEU A 59 1.08 18.18 5.36
N GLU A 60 -0.09 17.97 4.76
CA GLU A 60 -1.22 18.89 4.91
C GLU A 60 -2.44 18.15 5.44
N LYS A 61 -3.24 18.82 6.27
CA LYS A 61 -4.56 18.31 6.63
C LYS A 61 -5.42 18.24 5.37
N TYR A 62 -5.99 17.08 5.10
CA TYR A 62 -6.78 16.85 3.90
C TYR A 62 -7.98 15.97 4.23
N TYR A 63 -9.17 16.58 4.19
CA TYR A 63 -10.41 15.99 4.70
C TYR A 63 -10.24 15.45 6.14
N ASP A 64 -10.58 14.17 6.33
CA ASP A 64 -10.51 13.45 7.61
C ASP A 64 -9.13 12.78 7.82
N GLY A 65 -8.14 13.11 6.99
CA GLY A 65 -6.80 12.55 7.03
C GLY A 65 -5.72 13.56 6.67
N ALA A 66 -4.65 13.06 6.05
CA ALA A 66 -3.49 13.86 5.65
C ALA A 66 -3.12 13.60 4.19
N LEU A 67 -2.61 14.64 3.53
CA LEU A 67 -2.04 14.57 2.19
C LEU A 67 -0.52 14.72 2.27
N LEU A 68 0.20 13.69 1.83
CA LEU A 68 1.63 13.77 1.58
C LEU A 68 1.86 14.34 0.17
N ARG A 69 2.43 15.56 0.11
CA ARG A 69 2.82 16.23 -1.14
C ARG A 69 4.25 15.87 -1.49
N LEU A 70 4.43 15.38 -2.72
CA LEU A 70 5.73 15.03 -3.29
C LEU A 70 6.26 16.18 -4.17
N PRO A 71 7.56 16.19 -4.52
CA PRO A 71 8.11 17.13 -5.49
C PRO A 71 7.39 17.10 -6.84
N SER A 72 7.37 18.23 -7.55
CA SER A 72 6.78 18.31 -8.89
C SER A 72 7.55 17.44 -9.89
N ARG A 73 6.81 16.72 -10.75
CA ARG A 73 7.40 15.95 -11.85
C ARG A 73 8.04 16.84 -12.92
N GLN A 74 7.51 18.04 -13.12
CA GLN A 74 8.03 19.02 -14.08
C GLN A 74 9.22 19.79 -13.51
N ASN A 75 9.22 20.04 -12.20
CA ASN A 75 10.35 20.67 -11.52
C ASN A 75 10.58 20.05 -10.12
N PRO A 76 11.46 19.03 -10.02
CA PRO A 76 11.72 18.33 -8.77
C PRO A 76 12.31 19.18 -7.63
N SER A 77 12.78 20.40 -7.91
CA SER A 77 13.26 21.34 -6.89
C SER A 77 12.12 22.07 -6.15
N LYS A 78 10.87 21.88 -6.58
CA LYS A 78 9.70 22.54 -5.99
C LYS A 78 8.69 21.50 -5.52
N LEU A 79 8.02 21.82 -4.42
CA LEU A 79 6.90 21.01 -3.92
C LEU A 79 5.76 21.02 -4.95
N GLY A 80 5.25 19.84 -5.32
CA GLY A 80 4.16 19.70 -6.28
C GLY A 80 2.89 20.37 -5.78
N ALA A 81 2.18 21.10 -6.65
CA ALA A 81 1.02 21.91 -6.27
C ALA A 81 -0.09 21.09 -5.59
N LEU A 82 -0.79 21.70 -4.64
CA LEU A 82 -2.02 21.13 -4.08
C LEU A 82 -3.13 21.29 -5.11
N ILE A 83 -3.62 20.17 -5.64
CA ILE A 83 -4.76 20.15 -6.56
C ILE A 83 -5.89 19.39 -5.89
N ARG A 84 -6.93 20.14 -5.49
CA ARG A 84 -8.14 19.55 -4.91
C ARG A 84 -8.97 18.88 -6.00
N GLN A 85 -9.35 17.63 -5.77
CA GLN A 85 -10.17 16.83 -6.67
C GLN A 85 -11.29 16.14 -5.89
N ASP A 86 -12.16 16.96 -5.32
CA ASP A 86 -13.19 16.53 -4.37
C ASP A 86 -14.06 15.39 -4.90
N LYS A 87 -14.52 15.48 -6.16
CA LYS A 87 -15.30 14.41 -6.81
C LYS A 87 -14.54 13.08 -6.92
N MET A 88 -13.28 13.13 -7.33
CA MET A 88 -12.46 11.93 -7.47
C MET A 88 -12.16 11.31 -6.10
N PHE A 89 -11.93 12.15 -5.10
CA PHE A 89 -11.73 11.71 -3.73
C PHE A 89 -12.98 11.02 -3.16
N ASP A 90 -14.18 11.53 -3.43
CA ASP A 90 -15.44 10.90 -3.02
C ASP A 90 -15.63 9.52 -3.65
N ILE A 91 -15.33 9.36 -4.94
CA ILE A 91 -15.36 8.07 -5.64
C ILE A 91 -14.40 7.06 -4.97
N PHE A 92 -13.16 7.48 -4.66
CA PHE A 92 -12.20 6.59 -4.00
C PHE A 92 -12.64 6.21 -2.57
N LYS A 93 -13.26 7.12 -1.82
CA LYS A 93 -13.82 6.81 -0.49
C LYS A 93 -14.95 5.78 -0.60
N GLU A 94 -15.83 5.93 -1.57
CA GLU A 94 -16.91 4.98 -1.82
C GLU A 94 -16.36 3.60 -2.20
N GLN A 95 -15.40 3.54 -3.13
CA GLN A 95 -14.74 2.28 -3.50
C GLN A 95 -14.09 1.59 -2.29
N HIS A 96 -13.36 2.34 -1.46
CA HIS A 96 -12.75 1.78 -0.25
C HIS A 96 -13.78 1.23 0.74
N ARG A 97 -14.93 1.90 0.87
CA ARG A 97 -16.03 1.43 1.71
C ARG A 97 -16.60 0.11 1.17
N TRP A 98 -16.87 0.01 -0.14
CA TRP A 98 -17.35 -1.22 -0.75
C TRP A 98 -16.37 -2.38 -0.61
N ASN A 99 -15.09 -2.14 -0.88
CA ASN A 99 -14.02 -3.11 -0.66
C ASN A 99 -13.98 -3.63 0.78
N ARG A 100 -14.20 -2.75 1.76
CA ARG A 100 -14.28 -3.14 3.17
C ARG A 100 -15.49 -4.01 3.47
N ILE A 101 -16.66 -3.68 2.92
CA ILE A 101 -17.90 -4.47 3.07
C ILE A 101 -17.72 -5.88 2.47
N LEU A 102 -17.03 -5.98 1.34
CA LEU A 102 -16.74 -7.24 0.66
C LEU A 102 -15.60 -8.04 1.33
N GLY A 103 -14.93 -7.50 2.35
CA GLY A 103 -13.78 -8.14 2.98
C GLY A 103 -12.51 -8.15 2.12
N LEU A 104 -12.44 -7.31 1.08
CA LEU A 104 -11.33 -7.21 0.13
C LEU A 104 -10.62 -5.87 0.25
N SER A 105 -9.95 -5.66 1.38
CA SER A 105 -9.27 -4.37 1.62
C SER A 105 -7.80 -4.38 1.17
N THR A 106 -7.25 -5.55 0.87
CA THR A 106 -5.84 -5.72 0.49
C THR A 106 -5.68 -6.69 -0.67
N VAL A 107 -4.55 -6.58 -1.39
CA VAL A 107 -4.19 -7.55 -2.44
C VAL A 107 -4.04 -8.97 -1.87
N GLY A 108 -3.60 -9.10 -0.62
CA GLY A 108 -3.57 -10.39 0.06
C GLY A 108 -4.96 -11.03 0.16
N ASP A 109 -5.98 -10.24 0.53
CA ASP A 109 -7.38 -10.71 0.60
C ASP A 109 -7.87 -11.16 -0.77
N PHE A 110 -7.59 -10.36 -1.80
CA PHE A 110 -7.93 -10.71 -3.18
C PHE A 110 -7.27 -12.02 -3.63
N ASN A 111 -5.98 -12.20 -3.36
CA ASN A 111 -5.26 -13.42 -3.73
C ASN A 111 -5.82 -14.66 -3.02
N GLU A 112 -6.26 -14.53 -1.77
CA GLU A 112 -6.95 -15.63 -1.06
C GLU A 112 -8.32 -15.92 -1.69
N ALA A 113 -9.11 -14.88 -1.98
CA ALA A 113 -10.42 -15.04 -2.58
C ALA A 113 -10.33 -15.74 -3.95
N VAL A 114 -9.37 -15.35 -4.78
CA VAL A 114 -9.10 -16.02 -6.08
C VAL A 114 -8.73 -17.49 -5.87
N ARG A 115 -7.82 -17.79 -4.93
CA ARG A 115 -7.44 -19.19 -4.62
C ARG A 115 -8.62 -20.02 -4.10
N SER A 116 -9.58 -19.39 -3.43
CA SER A 116 -10.80 -20.05 -2.94
C SER A 116 -11.89 -20.19 -4.01
N GLY A 117 -11.63 -19.80 -5.26
CA GLY A 117 -12.59 -19.89 -6.37
C GLY A 117 -13.67 -18.82 -6.37
N GLN A 118 -13.53 -17.76 -5.57
CA GLN A 118 -14.53 -16.69 -5.42
C GLN A 118 -14.36 -15.53 -6.41
N ALA A 119 -13.36 -15.59 -7.30
CA ALA A 119 -13.00 -14.50 -8.20
C ALA A 119 -14.18 -13.99 -9.04
N THR A 120 -14.94 -14.90 -9.68
CA THR A 120 -16.06 -14.54 -10.55
C THR A 120 -17.17 -13.80 -9.81
N GLY A 121 -17.48 -14.23 -8.58
CA GLY A 121 -18.50 -13.56 -7.75
C GLY A 121 -18.09 -12.13 -7.39
N LEU A 122 -16.81 -11.92 -7.10
CA LEU A 122 -16.27 -10.60 -6.77
C LEU A 122 -16.28 -9.65 -7.97
N ILE A 123 -15.93 -10.15 -9.16
CA ILE A 123 -15.98 -9.37 -10.41
C ILE A 123 -17.43 -8.96 -10.67
N ASN A 124 -18.37 -9.91 -10.62
CA ASN A 124 -19.78 -9.62 -10.88
C ASN A 124 -20.37 -8.58 -9.91
N VAL A 125 -19.96 -8.59 -8.63
CA VAL A 125 -20.41 -7.60 -7.64
C VAL A 125 -19.71 -6.24 -7.82
N SER A 126 -18.48 -6.23 -8.35
CA SER A 126 -17.73 -4.99 -8.59
C SER A 126 -18.08 -4.30 -9.91
N GLU A 127 -18.62 -5.02 -10.89
CA GLU A 127 -19.01 -4.50 -12.21
C GLU A 127 -20.52 -4.20 -12.33
N ALA A 128 -21.35 -4.74 -11.44
CA ALA A 128 -22.79 -4.46 -11.36
C ALA A 128 -23.09 -3.11 -10.71
#